data_AF-A0A2R6HXP9-F1
#
_entry.id   AF-A0A2R6HXP9-F1
#
_cell.length_a   1.000
_cell.length_b   1.000
_cell.length_c   1.000
_cell.angle_alpha   90.00
_cell.angle_beta   90.00
_cell.angle_gamma   90.00
#
_symmetry.space_group_name_H-M   'P 1'
#
loop_
_entity.id
_entity.type
_entity.pdbx_description
1 polymer ?
#
loop_
_entity_poly.entity_id
_entity_poly.type
_entity_poly.pdbx_seq_one_letter_code
_entity_poly.pdbx_strand_id
1 'polypeptide(L)'
;MELSATTVAVRLWVPRGAAGDLPGGARDVLEGVRVVERVESLAVEDFRPTATDIRVELRAEVALAGDADASDLENGFGVVEATLE
;
A
#
# COMPACT_ATOMS: atom_id res chain seq x y z
N MET A 1 22.56 1.04 -3.10
CA MET A 1 21.62 0.14 -2.41
C MET A 1 20.74 -0.43 -3.49
N GLU A 2 20.68 -1.75 -3.59
CA GLU A 2 19.84 -2.44 -4.57
C GLU A 2 18.42 -2.44 -4.02
N LEU A 3 17.46 -1.94 -4.78
CA LEU A 3 16.05 -1.95 -4.41
C LEU A 3 15.48 -3.30 -4.82
N SER A 4 14.97 -4.06 -3.86
CA SER A 4 14.28 -5.31 -4.15
C SER A 4 12.80 -5.01 -4.37
N ALA A 5 12.31 -5.31 -5.58
CA ALA A 5 10.88 -5.28 -5.87
C ALA A 5 10.22 -6.52 -5.28
N THR A 6 9.18 -6.29 -4.48
CA THR A 6 8.44 -7.32 -3.74
C THR A 6 6.97 -7.20 -4.09
N THR A 7 6.34 -8.34 -4.42
CA THR A 7 4.89 -8.39 -4.63
C THR A 7 4.21 -8.69 -3.30
N VAL A 8 3.24 -7.86 -2.95
CA VAL A 8 2.50 -7.96 -1.69
C VAL A 8 0.99 -7.83 -1.93
N ALA A 9 0.22 -8.66 -1.24
CA ALA A 9 -1.20 -8.44 -1.02
C ALA A 9 -1.33 -7.49 0.18
N VAL A 10 -1.98 -6.35 0.00
CA VAL A 10 -2.11 -5.31 1.02
C VAL A 10 -3.56 -4.94 1.22
N ARG A 11 -3.95 -4.83 2.49
CA ARG A 11 -5.21 -4.19 2.88
C ARG A 11 -4.91 -2.85 3.53
N LEU A 12 -5.55 -1.78 3.07
CA LEU A 12 -5.31 -0.44 3.60
C LEU A 12 -6.56 0.42 3.67
N TRP A 13 -6.47 1.53 4.41
CA TRP A 13 -7.47 2.59 4.48
C TRP A 13 -7.07 3.77 3.62
N VAL A 14 -7.92 4.13 2.66
CA VAL A 14 -7.78 5.34 1.86
C VAL A 14 -8.77 6.39 2.34
N PRO A 15 -8.33 7.59 2.75
CA PRO A 15 -9.23 8.69 3.05
C PRO A 15 -10.05 9.08 1.83
N ARG A 16 -11.32 9.42 2.03
CA ARG A 16 -12.16 9.87 0.92
C ARG A 16 -11.62 11.16 0.30
N GLY A 17 -11.52 11.16 -1.03
CA GLY A 17 -11.06 12.33 -1.79
C GLY A 17 -9.55 12.59 -1.75
N ALA A 18 -8.74 11.64 -1.24
CA ALA A 18 -7.30 11.82 -1.06
C ALA A 18 -6.54 12.19 -2.35
N ALA A 19 -6.86 11.57 -3.50
CA ALA A 19 -6.08 11.75 -4.73
C ALA A 19 -6.93 11.85 -6.01
N GLY A 20 -8.20 12.21 -5.91
CA GLY A 20 -9.13 12.27 -7.06
C GLY A 20 -9.64 10.91 -7.54
N ASP A 21 -8.87 9.83 -7.36
CA ASP A 21 -9.29 8.44 -7.57
C ASP A 21 -8.73 7.49 -6.49
N LEU A 22 -9.28 6.26 -6.46
CA LEU A 22 -8.95 5.26 -5.44
C LEU A 22 -7.53 4.67 -5.61
N PRO A 23 -7.10 4.25 -6.82
CA PRO A 23 -5.70 3.88 -7.09
C PRO A 23 -4.67 4.90 -6.63
N GLY A 24 -4.87 6.17 -6.95
CA GLY A 24 -3.99 7.26 -6.54
C GLY A 24 -3.92 7.41 -5.02
N GLY A 25 -5.07 7.33 -4.34
CA GLY A 25 -5.12 7.44 -2.88
C GLY A 25 -4.46 6.24 -2.19
N ALA A 26 -4.62 5.03 -2.74
CA ALA A 26 -3.93 3.84 -2.24
C ALA A 26 -2.41 3.93 -2.44
N ARG A 27 -1.97 4.45 -3.59
CA ARG A 27 -0.56 4.72 -3.87
C ARG A 27 0.03 5.70 -2.85
N ASP A 28 -0.65 6.82 -2.60
CA ASP A 28 -0.19 7.83 -1.64
C ASP A 28 -0.04 7.24 -0.23
N VAL A 29 -0.95 6.36 0.18
CA VAL A 29 -0.86 5.66 1.48
C VAL A 29 0.38 4.75 1.51
N LEU A 30 0.62 3.96 0.47
CA LEU A 30 1.77 3.06 0.38
C LEU A 30 3.10 3.82 0.31
N GLU A 31 3.22 4.85 -0.52
CA GLU A 31 4.43 5.68 -0.62
C GLU A 31 4.67 6.52 0.66
N GLY A 32 3.64 6.70 1.49
CA GLY A 32 3.78 7.26 2.83
C GLY A 32 4.36 6.31 3.87
N VAL A 33 4.46 5.01 3.58
CA VAL A 33 5.07 4.03 4.48
C VAL A 33 6.59 4.16 4.42
N ARG A 34 7.23 4.38 5.58
CA ARG A 34 8.66 4.70 5.69
C ARG A 34 9.60 3.73 4.95
N VAL A 35 9.24 2.45 4.89
CA VAL A 35 10.07 1.40 4.28
C VAL A 35 9.85 1.26 2.77
N VAL A 36 8.82 1.90 2.21
CA VAL A 36 8.51 1.91 0.78
C VAL A 36 9.30 3.04 0.12
N GLU A 37 10.23 2.67 -0.74
CA GLU A 37 10.98 3.64 -1.55
C GLU A 37 10.19 4.04 -2.80
N ARG A 38 9.41 3.10 -3.34
CA ARG A 38 8.57 3.32 -4.53
C ARG A 38 7.47 2.25 -4.66
N VAL A 39 6.31 2.65 -5.18
CA VAL A 39 5.30 1.73 -5.73
C VAL A 39 5.49 1.63 -7.24
N GLU A 40 5.82 0.43 -7.73
CA GLU A 40 6.03 0.14 -9.15
C GLU A 40 4.70 -0.08 -9.87
N SER A 41 3.83 -0.89 -9.28
CA SER A 41 2.50 -1.18 -9.80
C SER A 41 1.51 -1.47 -8.67
N LEU A 42 0.22 -1.25 -8.96
CA LEU A 42 -0.88 -1.56 -8.04
C LEU A 42 -2.11 -2.03 -8.83
N ALA A 43 -2.83 -2.99 -8.27
CA ALA A 43 -4.09 -3.51 -8.80
C ALA A 43 -5.10 -3.62 -7.65
N VAL A 44 -6.18 -2.85 -7.73
CA VAL A 44 -7.28 -2.91 -6.74
C VAL A 44 -8.12 -4.15 -7.00
N GLU A 45 -8.30 -4.98 -5.98
CA GLU A 45 -9.05 -6.24 -6.06
C GLU A 45 -10.44 -6.11 -5.43
N ASP A 46 -10.56 -5.43 -4.30
CA ASP A 46 -11.84 -5.11 -3.65
C ASP A 46 -11.78 -3.75 -2.96
N PHE A 47 -12.95 -3.13 -2.74
CA PHE A 47 -13.05 -1.92 -1.94
C PHE A 47 -14.39 -1.84 -1.19
N ARG A 48 -14.34 -1.32 0.04
CA ARG A 48 -15.50 -1.11 0.90
C ARG A 48 -15.51 0.29 1.50
N PRO A 49 -16.36 1.19 0.99
CA PRO A 49 -16.51 2.53 1.56
C PRO A 49 -17.11 2.49 2.98
N THR A 50 -16.64 3.37 3.85
CA THR A 50 -17.21 3.66 5.17
C THR A 50 -17.71 5.11 5.20
N ALA A 51 -18.01 5.65 6.39
CA ALA A 51 -18.43 7.05 6.50
C ALA A 51 -17.31 8.02 6.06
N THR A 52 -16.08 7.78 6.50
CA THR A 52 -14.93 8.69 6.34
C THR A 52 -13.85 8.16 5.41
N ASP A 53 -13.78 6.84 5.24
CA ASP A 53 -12.65 6.16 4.59
C ASP A 53 -13.14 5.12 3.59
N ILE A 54 -12.21 4.50 2.87
CA ILE A 54 -12.45 3.38 1.99
C ILE A 54 -11.45 2.29 2.35
N ARG A 55 -11.93 1.12 2.77
CA ARG A 55 -11.07 -0.05 2.91
C ARG A 55 -10.76 -0.57 1.50
N VAL A 56 -9.49 -0.77 1.19
CA VAL A 56 -9.04 -1.24 -0.12
C VAL A 56 -8.24 -2.51 0.09
N GLU A 57 -8.52 -3.51 -0.74
CA GLU A 57 -7.74 -4.73 -0.87
C GLU A 57 -7.08 -4.68 -2.25
N LEU A 58 -5.76 -4.76 -2.29
CA LEU A 58 -4.99 -4.59 -3.51
C LEU A 58 -3.77 -5.51 -3.53
N ARG A 59 -3.31 -5.77 -4.75
CA ARG A 59 -1.99 -6.33 -5.03
C ARG A 59 -1.06 -5.21 -5.45
N ALA A 60 0.12 -5.11 -4.85
CA ALA A 60 1.12 -4.11 -5.20
C ALA A 60 2.49 -4.73 -5.43
N GLU A 61 3.22 -4.15 -6.36
CA GLU A 61 4.65 -4.34 -6.50
C GLU A 61 5.35 -3.11 -5.91
N VAL A 62 6.10 -3.34 -4.84
CA VAL A 62 6.75 -2.26 -4.07
C VAL A 62 8.25 -2.50 -4.01
N ALA A 63 9.01 -1.43 -4.17
CA ALA A 63 10.43 -1.40 -3.87
C ALA A 63 10.60 -1.04 -2.39
N LEU A 64 11.15 -1.96 -1.62
CA LEU A 64 11.44 -1.75 -0.20
C LEU A 64 12.86 -1.23 0.00
N ALA A 65 13.07 -0.51 1.11
CA ALA A 65 14.39 -0.19 1.62
C ALA A 65 15.16 -1.49 1.95
N GLY A 66 16.49 -1.48 1.78
CA GLY A 66 17.29 -2.70 1.59
C GLY A 66 17.12 -3.83 2.61
N ASP A 67 16.97 -3.53 3.90
CA ASP A 67 16.81 -4.53 4.97
C ASP A 67 15.35 -4.66 5.46
N ALA A 68 14.38 -4.10 4.74
CA ALA A 68 12.96 -4.15 5.11
C ALA A 68 12.24 -5.30 4.41
N ASP A 69 11.28 -5.89 5.12
CA ASP A 69 10.46 -7.01 4.64
C ASP A 69 8.97 -6.62 4.58
N ALA A 70 8.14 -7.49 4.01
CA ALA A 70 6.69 -7.24 3.88
C ALA A 70 6.00 -6.95 5.22
N SER A 71 6.45 -7.57 6.31
CA SER A 71 5.91 -7.33 7.66
C SER A 71 6.17 -5.89 8.15
N ASP A 72 7.19 -5.20 7.63
CA ASP A 72 7.45 -3.81 7.99
C ASP A 72 6.41 -2.84 7.41
N LEU A 73 5.69 -3.25 6.35
CA LEU A 73 4.59 -2.48 5.77
C LEU A 73 3.44 -2.29 6.77
N GLU A 74 3.21 -3.28 7.63
CA GLU A 74 2.14 -3.25 8.64
C GLU A 74 2.36 -2.19 9.72
N ASN A 75 3.60 -1.70 9.86
CA ASN A 75 3.91 -0.55 10.73
C ASN A 75 3.55 0.80 10.09
N GLY A 76 3.15 0.79 8.82
CA GLY A 76 2.73 1.96 8.06
C GLY A 76 1.34 2.46 8.45
N PHE A 77 1.18 3.78 8.55
CA PHE A 77 -0.13 4.37 8.83
C PHE A 77 -1.10 4.08 7.67
N GLY A 78 -2.24 3.47 7.99
CA GLY A 78 -3.27 3.11 7.01
C GLY A 78 -3.13 1.70 6.44
N VAL A 79 -2.00 1.01 6.63
CA VAL A 79 -1.87 -0.42 6.30
C VAL A 79 -2.49 -1.25 7.42
N VAL A 80 -3.36 -2.19 7.04
CA VAL A 80 -4.08 -3.07 7.96
C VAL A 80 -3.44 -4.46 7.99
N GLU A 81 -2.93 -4.91 6.85
CA GLU A 81 -2.35 -6.23 6.66
C GLU A 81 -1.48 -6.19 5.40
N ALA A 82 -0.32 -6.85 5.43
CA ALA A 82 0.54 -7.03 4.27
C ALA A 82 1.08 -8.47 4.26
N THR A 83 0.89 -9.18 3.15
CA THR A 83 1.36 -10.56 2.97
C THR A 83 2.17 -10.66 1.68
N LEU A 84 3.35 -11.29 1.78
CA LEU A 84 4.19 -11.62 0.64
C LEU A 84 3.49 -12.63 -0.28
N GLU A 85 3.54 -12.41 -1.59
CA GLU A 85 3.01 -13.33 -2.60
C GLU A 85 4.08 -14.10 -3.39
#